data_AF-A0A3E2XNZ8-F1
#
_entry.id   AF-A0A3E2XNZ8-F1
#
_cell.length_a   1.000
_cell.length_b   1.000
_cell.length_c   1.000
_cell.angle_alpha   90.00
_cell.angle_beta   90.00
_cell.angle_gamma   90.00
#
_symmetry.space_group_name_H-M   'P 1'
#
loop_
_entity.id
_entity.type
_entity.pdbx_description
1 polymer ?
#
loop_
_entity_poly.entity_id
_entity_poly.type
_entity_poly.pdbx_seq_one_letter_code
_entity_poly.pdbx_strand_id
1 'polypeptide(L)'
;MSDVTIDYGSSSIYSKEDMDAAIKAIKTVFKDFDGCELHSISYSSDDQCNTPDHIAWMNELEAANDNKETFDQCIMFTSDFHSPKNGGGAWNPDEEYTGWQWWLARSDGGKWKLMTWGY
;
A
#
# COMPACT_ATOMS: atom_id res chain seq x y z
N MET A 1 22.28 -1.67 3.28
CA MET A 1 20.84 -1.98 3.26
C MET A 1 20.18 -0.74 3.78
N SER A 2 19.46 -0.01 2.94
CA SER A 2 18.72 1.17 3.35
C SER A 2 17.64 0.70 4.32
N ASP A 3 17.73 1.10 5.57
CA ASP A 3 16.70 0.79 6.56
C ASP A 3 15.47 1.63 6.20
N VAL A 4 14.46 0.98 5.60
CA VAL A 4 13.19 1.63 5.26
C VAL A 4 12.55 2.13 6.56
N THR A 5 12.27 3.43 6.61
CA THR A 5 11.58 4.04 7.75
C THR A 5 10.12 3.66 7.70
N ILE A 6 9.61 3.06 8.78
CA ILE A 6 8.19 2.69 8.88
C ILE A 6 7.54 3.57 9.93
N ASP A 7 6.57 4.38 9.51
CA ASP A 7 5.67 5.11 10.40
C ASP A 7 4.34 4.37 10.47
N TYR A 8 4.04 3.81 11.65
CA TYR A 8 2.77 3.12 11.90
C TYR A 8 1.63 4.11 12.23
N GLY A 9 1.95 5.39 12.42
CA GLY A 9 1.00 6.41 12.83
C GLY A 9 0.25 6.04 14.12
N SER A 10 -1.01 6.45 14.18
CA SER A 10 -1.94 6.07 15.24
C SER A 10 -3.15 5.37 14.62
N SER A 11 -3.37 4.12 14.99
CA SER A 11 -4.57 3.37 14.62
C SER A 11 -5.22 2.76 15.86
N SER A 12 -6.54 2.83 15.90
CA SER A 12 -7.41 2.14 16.84
C SER A 12 -8.05 0.89 16.22
N ILE A 13 -7.93 0.72 14.90
CA ILE A 13 -8.53 -0.39 14.14
C ILE A 13 -7.51 -1.52 13.91
N TYR A 14 -6.27 -1.16 13.59
CA TYR A 14 -5.23 -2.10 13.19
C TYR A 14 -4.18 -2.24 14.29
N SER A 15 -3.86 -3.49 14.62
CA SER A 15 -2.69 -3.78 15.45
C SER A 15 -1.40 -3.57 14.65
N LYS A 16 -0.27 -3.45 15.34
CA LYS A 16 1.03 -3.40 14.69
C LYS A 16 1.28 -4.64 13.80
N GLU A 17 0.81 -5.81 14.23
CA GLU A 17 0.94 -7.06 13.48
C GLU A 17 0.13 -7.03 12.17
N ASP A 18 -1.06 -6.43 12.20
CA ASP A 18 -1.87 -6.21 10.99
C ASP A 18 -1.15 -5.28 10.01
N MET A 19 -0.60 -4.17 10.51
CA MET A 19 0.17 -3.23 9.70
C MET A 19 1.44 -3.87 9.14
N ASP A 20 2.18 -4.64 9.93
CA ASP A 20 3.37 -5.37 9.50
C ASP A 20 3.05 -6.34 8.35
N ALA A 21 1.90 -7.02 8.43
CA ALA A 21 1.43 -7.89 7.36
C ALA A 21 1.10 -7.11 6.08
N ALA A 22 0.47 -5.93 6.18
CA ALA A 22 0.18 -5.06 5.04
C ALA A 22 1.46 -4.49 4.42
N ILE A 23 2.39 -3.99 5.24
CA ILE A 23 3.70 -3.48 4.82
C ILE A 23 4.51 -4.59 4.13
N LYS A 24 4.41 -5.82 4.62
CA LYS A 24 5.07 -6.96 3.97
C LYS A 24 4.51 -7.22 2.57
N ALA A 25 3.21 -7.06 2.36
CA ALA A 25 2.60 -7.15 1.02
C ALA A 25 3.11 -6.02 0.11
N ILE A 26 3.15 -4.78 0.60
CA ILE A 26 3.73 -3.63 -0.12
C ILE A 26 5.19 -3.91 -0.51
N LYS A 27 6.03 -4.29 0.46
CA LYS A 27 7.45 -4.61 0.22
C LYS A 27 7.64 -5.78 -0.74
N THR A 28 6.66 -6.67 -0.87
CA THR A 28 6.73 -7.78 -1.82
C THR A 28 6.52 -7.27 -3.24
N VAL A 29 5.53 -6.41 -3.47
CA VAL A 29 5.28 -5.79 -4.78
C VAL A 29 6.35 -4.76 -5.13
N PHE A 30 6.84 -4.00 -4.16
CA PHE A 30 7.93 -3.05 -4.36
C PHE A 30 9.22 -3.71 -4.86
N LYS A 31 9.46 -5.00 -4.58
CA LYS A 31 10.63 -5.71 -5.14
C LYS A 31 10.59 -5.81 -6.66
N ASP A 32 9.41 -5.70 -7.26
CA ASP A 32 9.25 -5.69 -8.72
C ASP A 32 9.53 -4.29 -9.30
N PHE A 33 9.71 -3.26 -8.45
CA PHE A 33 10.05 -1.91 -8.86
C PHE A 33 11.57 -1.83 -9.06
N ASP A 34 12.04 -2.45 -10.15
CA ASP A 34 13.46 -2.64 -10.41
C ASP A 34 14.23 -1.31 -10.44
N GLY A 35 15.31 -1.26 -9.67
CA GLY A 35 16.14 -0.07 -9.51
C GLY A 35 15.56 1.05 -8.64
N CYS A 36 14.34 0.91 -8.11
CA CYS A 36 13.79 1.87 -7.15
C CYS A 36 14.31 1.61 -5.73
N GLU A 37 14.60 2.68 -5.00
CA GLU A 37 15.03 2.65 -3.62
C GLU A 37 13.92 3.18 -2.70
N LEU A 38 13.32 2.29 -1.92
CA LEU A 38 12.31 2.65 -0.93
C LEU A 38 12.94 3.36 0.26
N HIS A 39 12.45 4.54 0.62
CA HIS A 39 12.94 5.31 1.76
C HIS A 39 12.03 5.19 2.98
N SER A 40 10.73 5.37 2.78
CA SER A 40 9.74 5.40 3.85
C SER A 40 8.45 4.69 3.45
N ILE A 41 7.76 4.14 4.44
CA ILE A 41 6.34 3.78 4.36
C ILE A 41 5.66 4.36 5.58
N SER A 42 4.60 5.13 5.37
CA SER A 42 3.83 5.78 6.42
C SER A 42 2.37 5.38 6.34
N TYR A 43 1.81 4.97 7.47
CA TYR A 43 0.38 4.75 7.59
C TYR A 43 -0.36 6.09 7.51
N SER A 44 -1.47 6.14 6.77
CA SER A 44 -2.28 7.35 6.62
C SER A 44 -3.10 7.66 7.88
N SER A 45 -4.31 7.09 7.99
CA SER A 45 -5.12 7.11 9.21
C SER A 45 -6.36 6.21 9.05
N ASP A 46 -6.95 5.82 10.18
CA ASP A 46 -8.18 5.03 10.23
C ASP A 46 -9.34 5.73 9.50
N ASP A 47 -9.49 7.03 9.75
CA ASP A 47 -10.56 7.87 9.20
C ASP A 47 -10.44 8.07 7.68
N GLN A 48 -9.23 7.93 7.15
CA GLN A 48 -9.00 8.02 5.71
C GLN A 48 -9.15 6.68 5.02
N CYS A 49 -8.66 5.57 5.59
CA CYS A 49 -8.60 4.32 4.83
C CYS A 49 -9.82 3.41 5.03
N ASN A 50 -10.36 3.31 6.25
CA ASN A 50 -11.36 2.32 6.61
C ASN A 50 -12.79 2.89 6.66
N THR A 51 -13.14 3.71 5.66
CA THR A 51 -14.49 4.26 5.52
C THR A 51 -15.39 3.32 4.72
N PRO A 52 -16.72 3.35 4.92
CA PRO A 52 -17.66 2.57 4.11
C PRO A 52 -17.50 2.82 2.61
N ASP A 53 -17.21 4.06 2.21
CA ASP A 53 -17.02 4.44 0.81
C ASP A 53 -15.76 3.80 0.21
N HIS A 54 -14.65 3.79 0.94
CA HIS A 54 -13.43 3.11 0.47
C HIS A 54 -13.55 1.60 0.47
N ILE A 55 -14.23 1.02 1.47
CA ILE A 55 -14.52 -0.42 1.46
C ILE A 55 -15.41 -0.78 0.25
N ALA A 56 -16.45 0.01 -0.03
CA ALA A 56 -17.29 -0.19 -1.21
C ALA A 56 -16.47 -0.10 -2.50
N TRP A 57 -15.60 0.91 -2.61
CA TRP A 57 -14.69 1.06 -3.75
C TRP A 57 -13.74 -0.15 -3.91
N MET A 58 -13.16 -0.67 -2.83
CA MET A 58 -12.32 -1.89 -2.90
C MET A 58 -13.10 -3.11 -3.39
N ASN A 59 -14.36 -3.25 -2.97
CA ASN A 59 -15.22 -4.32 -3.43
C ASN A 59 -15.63 -4.15 -4.90
N GLU A 60 -15.85 -2.92 -5.37
CA GLU A 60 -16.10 -2.63 -6.78
C GLU A 60 -14.88 -2.98 -7.65
N LEU A 61 -13.66 -2.63 -7.20
CA LEU A 61 -12.42 -3.01 -7.86
C LEU A 61 -12.24 -4.54 -7.91
N GLU A 62 -12.59 -5.24 -6.83
CA GLU A 62 -12.51 -6.70 -6.77
C GLU A 62 -13.50 -7.37 -7.73
N ALA A 63 -14.73 -6.89 -7.76
CA ALA A 63 -15.76 -7.37 -8.68
C ALA A 63 -15.39 -7.10 -10.14
N ALA A 64 -14.77 -5.95 -10.44
CA ALA A 64 -14.29 -5.62 -11.78
C ALA A 64 -13.16 -6.55 -12.26
N ASN A 65 -12.44 -7.19 -11.32
CA ASN A 65 -11.41 -8.20 -11.60
C ASN A 65 -11.98 -9.63 -11.67
N ASP A 66 -13.30 -9.80 -11.85
CA ASP A 66 -14.02 -11.09 -11.87
C ASP A 66 -13.82 -11.96 -10.61
N ASN A 67 -13.39 -11.36 -9.50
CA ASN A 67 -13.25 -12.03 -8.22
C ASN A 67 -14.53 -11.91 -7.39
N LYS A 68 -14.66 -12.78 -6.39
CA LYS A 68 -15.85 -12.87 -5.52
C LYS A 68 -15.54 -12.64 -4.04
N GLU A 69 -14.34 -12.17 -3.74
CA GLU A 69 -14.00 -11.83 -2.37
C GLU A 69 -14.74 -10.55 -1.97
N THR A 70 -15.20 -10.48 -0.72
CA THR A 70 -15.82 -9.29 -0.16
C THR A 70 -14.95 -8.81 0.98
N PHE A 71 -14.46 -7.58 0.87
CA PHE A 71 -13.62 -6.96 1.87
C PHE A 71 -14.47 -6.20 2.89
N ASP A 72 -14.06 -6.29 4.14
CA ASP A 72 -14.65 -5.56 5.28
C ASP A 72 -13.65 -4.59 5.92
N GLN A 73 -12.38 -4.66 5.54
CA GLN A 73 -11.34 -3.76 6.01
C GLN A 73 -10.48 -3.22 4.86
N CYS A 74 -10.12 -1.94 4.97
CA CYS A 74 -9.30 -1.23 4.00
C CYS A 74 -8.20 -0.43 4.71
N ILE A 75 -6.95 -0.64 4.32
CA ILE A 75 -5.78 0.03 4.88
C ILE A 75 -5.01 0.76 3.78
N MET A 76 -4.54 1.97 4.08
CA MET A 76 -3.78 2.79 3.14
C MET A 76 -2.47 3.26 3.74
N PHE A 77 -1.39 3.06 2.99
CA PHE A 77 -0.07 3.58 3.29
C PHE A 77 0.39 4.51 2.19
N THR A 78 1.22 5.47 2.53
CA THR A 78 2.03 6.22 1.58
C THR A 78 3.47 5.78 1.65
N SER A 79 4.21 5.90 0.55
CA SER A 79 5.65 5.66 0.54
C SER A 79 6.38 6.73 -0.23
N ASP A 80 7.60 7.00 0.20
CA ASP A 80 8.57 7.78 -0.57
C ASP A 80 9.65 6.85 -1.10
N PHE A 81 9.97 6.96 -2.38
CA PHE A 81 11.01 6.18 -3.02
C PHE A 81 11.68 6.94 -4.16
N HIS A 82 12.96 6.64 -4.36
CA HIS A 82 13.74 7.20 -5.44
C HIS A 82 13.82 6.22 -6.61
N SER A 83 13.54 6.70 -7.81
CA SER A 83 13.61 5.91 -9.05
C SER A 83 15.06 5.71 -9.52
N PRO A 84 15.35 4.71 -10.38
CA PRO A 84 16.70 4.49 -10.88
C PRO A 84 17.23 5.68 -11.69
N LYS A 85 18.54 5.91 -11.62
CA LYS A 85 19.23 7.04 -12.30
C LYS A 85 18.98 7.14 -13.81
N ASN A 86 18.83 6.01 -14.47
CA ASN A 86 18.61 5.96 -15.92
C ASN A 86 17.11 5.79 -16.27
N GLY A 87 16.23 5.85 -15.27
CA GLY A 87 14.83 5.44 -15.38
C GLY A 87 14.70 3.93 -15.54
N GLY A 88 13.47 3.45 -15.69
CA GLY A 88 13.22 2.03 -15.88
C GLY A 88 11.73 1.69 -15.85
N GLY A 89 11.28 0.95 -16.86
CA GLY A 89 9.88 0.52 -16.98
C GLY A 89 8.92 1.71 -17.05
N ALA A 90 8.21 1.96 -15.95
CA ALA A 90 7.22 3.03 -15.80
C ALA A 90 7.75 4.29 -15.09
N TRP A 91 9.00 4.29 -14.62
CA TRP A 91 9.55 5.36 -13.77
C TRP A 91 10.40 6.36 -14.55
N ASN A 92 10.23 7.63 -14.20
CA ASN A 92 11.11 8.70 -14.66
C ASN A 92 12.53 8.49 -14.11
N PRO A 93 13.57 8.99 -14.81
CA PRO A 93 14.95 8.85 -14.36
C PRO A 93 15.27 9.80 -13.20
N ASP A 94 15.92 9.27 -12.16
CA ASP A 94 16.50 10.04 -11.05
C ASP A 94 15.48 10.95 -10.33
N GLU A 95 14.23 10.51 -10.24
CA GLU A 95 13.11 11.23 -9.64
C GLU A 95 12.72 10.66 -8.27
N GLU A 96 12.41 11.56 -7.35
CA GLU A 96 11.88 11.26 -6.03
C GLU A 96 10.35 11.23 -6.07
N TYR A 97 9.78 10.04 -5.90
CA TYR A 97 8.34 9.85 -5.79
C TYR A 97 7.94 9.95 -4.33
N THR A 98 7.22 11.01 -3.96
CA THR A 98 6.74 11.22 -2.59
C THR A 98 5.23 11.04 -2.50
N GLY A 99 4.76 10.46 -1.40
CA GLY A 99 3.32 10.27 -1.16
C GLY A 99 2.65 9.23 -2.07
N TRP A 100 3.41 8.26 -2.60
CA TRP A 100 2.87 7.17 -3.41
C TRP A 100 1.92 6.31 -2.59
N GLN A 101 0.66 6.17 -3.00
CA GLN A 101 -0.36 5.51 -2.21
C GLN A 101 -0.39 4.01 -2.49
N TRP A 102 -0.61 3.24 -1.43
CA TRP A 102 -0.81 1.79 -1.47
C TRP A 102 -2.11 1.46 -0.76
N TRP A 103 -3.06 0.91 -1.51
CA TRP A 103 -4.38 0.56 -1.00
C TRP A 103 -4.50 -0.96 -0.92
N LEU A 104 -4.71 -1.47 0.30
CA LEU A 104 -4.88 -2.89 0.57
C LEU A 104 -6.24 -3.14 1.22
N ALA A 105 -6.82 -4.28 0.90
CA ALA A 105 -8.07 -4.73 1.48
C ALA A 105 -7.96 -6.17 1.98
N ARG A 106 -8.80 -6.54 2.94
CA ARG A 106 -8.91 -7.92 3.42
C ARG A 106 -10.33 -8.24 3.87
N SER A 107 -10.60 -9.53 3.98
CA SER A 107 -11.83 -10.11 4.50
C SER A 107 -11.59 -10.75 5.87
N ASP A 108 -12.38 -10.41 6.89
CA ASP A 108 -12.48 -11.07 8.20
C ASP A 108 -11.13 -11.47 8.84
N GLY A 109 -10.20 -10.51 8.97
CA GLY A 109 -8.87 -10.76 9.54
C GLY A 109 -7.95 -11.65 8.68
N GLY A 110 -8.33 -11.88 7.42
CA GLY A 110 -7.57 -12.60 6.41
C GLY A 110 -6.30 -11.89 5.96
N LYS A 111 -5.73 -12.37 4.85
CA LYS A 111 -4.50 -11.78 4.31
C LYS A 111 -4.79 -10.47 3.60
N TRP A 112 -3.94 -9.48 3.80
CA TRP A 112 -3.96 -8.25 3.03
C TRP A 112 -3.70 -8.53 1.55
N LYS A 113 -4.64 -8.09 0.72
CA LYS A 113 -4.52 -8.08 -0.73
C LYS A 113 -4.24 -6.65 -1.18
N LEU A 114 -3.18 -6.46 -1.95
CA LEU A 114 -2.91 -5.17 -2.58
C LEU A 114 -3.91 -4.97 -3.72
N MET A 115 -4.74 -3.94 -3.62
CA MET A 115 -5.81 -3.66 -4.57
C MET A 115 -5.37 -2.68 -5.65
N THR A 116 -4.70 -1.60 -5.24
CA THR A 116 -4.19 -0.59 -6.16
C THR A 116 -3.04 0.19 -5.53
N TRP A 117 -2.21 0.82 -6.36
CA TRP A 117 -1.11 1.68 -5.94
C TRP A 117 -0.86 2.79 -6.96
N GLY A 118 -0.51 3.99 -6.51
CA GLY A 118 -0.38 5.15 -7.39
C GLY A 118 -0.63 6.50 -6.73
N TYR A 119 -0.86 7.51 -7.57
CA TYR A 119 -1.33 8.84 -7.19
C TYR A 119 -2.83 9.00 -7.45
#